data_AF-A0A8C7EVJ6-F1
#
_entry.id   AF-A0A8C7EVJ6-F1
#
_cell.length_a   1.000
_cell.length_b   1.000
_cell.length_c   1.000
_cell.angle_alpha   90.00
_cell.angle_beta   90.00
_cell.angle_gamma   90.00
#
_symmetry.space_group_name_H-M   'P 1'
#
loop_
_entity.id
_entity.type
_entity.pdbx_description
1 polymer ?
#
loop_
_entity_poly.entity_id
_entity_poly.type
_entity_poly.pdbx_seq_one_letter_code
_entity_poly.pdbx_strand_id
1 'polypeptide(L)'
;TLDNDTVSDNDSGILSPDTLLRISIPLDSDLRPEKCHRFIHPQWQLLHLNGSVTNMTEPDKETCLDGWVYDQSSFPSTIVTEWDLVCNYQSQKSVVQSLFMAGMLVGGLIGGHLSDRWLVESARWLIINNKPEEGLEALRKVAYTNGMQNAGDALTMEGLRSSMQDELEAAQTKVTIWDLFHTPILRKRTCILLFVSKELKKGK
;
A
#
# COMPACT_ATOMS: atom_id res chain seq x y z
N THR A 1 -74.43 -1.23 0.08
CA THR A 1 -74.61 -0.79 -1.31
C THR A 1 -73.24 -0.53 -1.89
N LEU A 2 -72.83 -1.40 -2.84
CA LEU A 2 -71.73 -1.26 -3.82
C LEU A 2 -70.30 -1.11 -3.24
N ASP A 3 -69.26 -1.87 -3.60
CA ASP A 3 -68.97 -3.01 -4.51
C ASP A 3 -67.71 -3.71 -3.93
N ASN A 4 -67.61 -5.04 -3.82
CA ASN A 4 -67.25 -6.01 -4.87
C ASN A 4 -66.08 -5.60 -5.79
N ASP A 5 -64.85 -5.74 -5.29
CA ASP A 5 -63.75 -6.25 -6.10
C ASP A 5 -63.04 -7.37 -5.33
N THR A 6 -63.40 -8.59 -5.68
CA THR A 6 -62.67 -9.80 -5.33
C THR A 6 -61.45 -9.85 -6.24
N VAL A 7 -60.36 -9.18 -5.86
CA VAL A 7 -59.03 -9.53 -6.35
C VAL A 7 -58.46 -10.55 -5.38
N SER A 8 -58.60 -11.79 -5.78
CA SER A 8 -57.84 -12.91 -5.23
C SER A 8 -56.37 -12.71 -5.58
N ASP A 9 -55.61 -12.10 -4.68
CA ASP A 9 -54.18 -12.40 -4.57
C ASP A 9 -53.97 -13.13 -3.26
N ASN A 10 -54.10 -14.45 -3.38
CA ASN A 10 -53.63 -15.43 -2.43
C ASN A 10 -52.09 -15.50 -2.58
N ASP A 11 -51.41 -14.39 -2.33
CA ASP A 11 -49.96 -14.36 -2.21
C ASP A 11 -49.68 -14.33 -0.71
N SER A 12 -49.27 -15.47 -0.17
CA SER A 12 -48.69 -15.58 1.15
C SER A 12 -47.76 -14.38 1.35
N GLY A 13 -48.11 -13.47 2.27
CA GLY A 13 -47.42 -12.21 2.54
C GLY A 13 -46.01 -12.38 3.10
N ILE A 14 -45.15 -13.07 2.35
CA ILE A 14 -43.73 -13.25 2.62
C ILE A 14 -43.06 -12.08 1.94
N LEU A 15 -42.92 -10.98 2.68
CA LEU A 15 -42.17 -9.82 2.26
C LEU A 15 -40.75 -10.26 1.85
N SER A 16 -40.32 -9.95 0.62
CA SER A 16 -39.02 -10.39 0.13
C SER A 16 -37.87 -9.77 0.96
N PRO A 17 -36.75 -10.49 1.17
CA PRO A 17 -35.64 -10.02 2.01
C PRO A 17 -35.08 -8.66 1.58
N ASP A 18 -35.02 -8.40 0.28
CA ASP A 18 -34.57 -7.12 -0.29
C ASP A 18 -35.50 -5.96 0.07
N THR A 19 -36.80 -6.24 0.18
CA THR A 19 -37.81 -5.24 0.56
C THR A 19 -37.69 -4.90 2.04
N LEU A 20 -37.44 -5.90 2.89
CA LEU A 20 -37.14 -5.72 4.32
C LEU A 20 -35.88 -4.87 4.54
N LEU A 21 -34.82 -5.11 3.77
CA LEU A 21 -33.58 -4.34 3.87
C LEU A 21 -33.79 -2.86 3.51
N ARG A 22 -34.54 -2.56 2.44
CA ARG A 22 -34.79 -1.17 2.01
C ARG A 22 -35.59 -0.33 3.00
N ILE A 23 -36.49 -0.95 3.76
CA ILE A 23 -37.32 -0.24 4.75
C ILE A 23 -36.64 -0.10 6.12
N SER A 24 -35.64 -0.92 6.41
CA SER A 24 -34.98 -0.98 7.73
C SER A 24 -33.61 -0.29 7.75
N ILE A 25 -32.94 -0.18 6.61
CA ILE A 25 -31.59 0.36 6.52
C ILE A 25 -31.57 1.66 5.70
N PRO A 26 -31.09 2.79 6.26
CA PRO A 26 -30.89 4.04 5.52
C PRO A 26 -29.87 3.88 4.37
N LEU A 27 -29.83 4.83 3.46
CA LEU A 27 -28.84 4.86 2.38
C LEU A 27 -27.69 5.80 2.77
N ASP A 28 -26.46 5.36 2.52
CA ASP A 28 -25.25 6.20 2.61
C ASP A 28 -25.13 7.11 1.38
N SER A 29 -24.11 7.98 1.38
CA SER A 29 -23.76 8.94 0.32
C SER A 29 -23.65 8.32 -1.07
N ASP A 30 -23.31 7.04 -1.15
CA ASP A 30 -23.17 6.26 -2.40
C ASP A 30 -24.48 5.57 -2.86
N LEU A 31 -25.63 5.90 -2.25
CA LEU A 31 -26.93 5.23 -2.48
C LEU A 31 -26.84 3.71 -2.22
N ARG A 32 -25.99 3.30 -1.29
CA ARG A 32 -25.89 1.92 -0.80
C ARG A 32 -26.50 1.83 0.59
N PRO A 33 -27.04 0.66 0.99
CA PRO A 33 -27.48 0.46 2.36
C PRO A 33 -26.34 0.84 3.32
N GLU A 34 -26.65 1.75 4.23
CA GLU A 34 -25.74 2.18 5.27
C GLU A 34 -25.40 0.96 6.11
N LYS A 35 -24.11 0.83 6.43
CA LYS A 35 -23.67 -0.34 7.19
C LYS A 35 -24.09 -0.14 8.64
N CYS A 36 -23.81 1.02 9.22
CA CYS A 36 -23.72 1.18 10.67
C CYS A 36 -25.01 1.47 11.42
N HIS A 37 -25.98 2.03 10.71
CA HIS A 37 -27.21 2.48 11.33
C HIS A 37 -28.39 1.82 10.67
N ARG A 38 -29.46 1.70 11.46
CA ARG A 38 -30.76 1.17 11.09
C ARG A 38 -31.82 2.18 11.53
N PHE A 39 -32.95 2.21 10.84
CA PHE A 39 -34.13 2.92 11.34
C PHE A 39 -34.71 2.21 12.55
N ILE A 40 -35.02 2.96 13.62
CA ILE A 40 -35.66 2.42 14.83
C ILE A 40 -37.01 1.78 14.49
N HIS A 41 -37.75 2.39 13.55
CA HIS A 41 -38.99 1.87 13.01
C HIS A 41 -38.90 1.68 11.49
N PRO A 42 -39.36 0.53 10.95
CA PRO A 42 -39.34 0.28 9.52
C PRO A 42 -40.16 1.34 8.77
N GLN A 43 -39.53 1.96 7.79
CA GLN A 43 -40.11 3.05 7.02
C GLN A 43 -40.92 2.48 5.84
N TRP A 44 -42.09 1.91 6.13
CA TRP A 44 -42.99 1.34 5.11
C TRP A 44 -43.36 2.35 4.01
N GLN A 45 -43.40 3.64 4.36
CA GLN A 45 -43.58 4.75 3.41
C GLN A 45 -42.53 4.77 2.28
N LEU A 46 -41.33 4.20 2.48
CA LEU A 46 -40.30 4.10 1.43
C LEU A 46 -40.73 3.23 0.24
N LEU A 47 -41.68 2.30 0.43
CA LEU A 47 -42.19 1.41 -0.61
C LEU A 47 -43.23 2.08 -1.52
N HIS A 48 -43.85 3.17 -1.07
CA HIS A 48 -45.03 3.77 -1.70
C HIS A 48 -44.81 5.19 -2.25
N LEU A 49 -43.57 5.65 -2.39
CA LEU A 49 -43.29 7.01 -2.87
C LEU A 49 -43.65 7.21 -4.35
N ASN A 50 -44.89 7.65 -4.58
CA ASN A 50 -45.35 8.41 -5.76
C ASN A 50 -46.23 9.62 -5.37
N GLY A 51 -46.30 9.98 -4.07
CA GLY A 51 -47.17 11.05 -3.56
C GLY A 51 -46.43 12.06 -2.68
N SER A 52 -46.78 13.33 -2.84
CA SER A 52 -46.26 14.55 -2.20
C SER A 52 -45.68 14.39 -0.78
N VAL A 53 -44.41 14.75 -0.63
CA VAL A 53 -43.65 14.83 0.62
C VAL A 53 -44.31 15.85 1.56
N THR A 54 -45.02 15.37 2.58
CA THR A 54 -45.34 16.21 3.75
C THR A 54 -44.13 16.24 4.67
N ASN A 55 -43.88 17.39 5.30
CA ASN A 55 -42.72 17.66 6.16
C ASN A 55 -42.41 16.50 7.13
N MET A 56 -41.46 15.63 6.76
CA MET A 56 -41.00 14.52 7.58
C MET A 56 -39.90 15.04 8.48
N THR A 57 -40.08 14.86 9.79
CA THR A 57 -38.97 14.92 10.76
C THR A 57 -37.97 13.84 10.36
N GLU A 58 -36.67 14.11 10.46
CA GLU A 58 -35.64 13.14 10.07
C GLU A 58 -35.88 11.81 10.82
N PRO A 59 -36.00 10.67 10.11
CA PRO A 59 -36.33 9.41 10.74
C PRO A 59 -35.25 9.00 11.73
N ASP A 60 -35.66 8.61 12.93
CA ASP A 60 -34.73 8.25 14.01
C ASP A 60 -33.91 6.99 13.64
N LYS A 61 -32.60 7.08 13.86
CA LYS A 61 -31.61 6.04 13.53
C LYS A 61 -30.96 5.53 14.82
N GLU A 62 -30.74 4.21 14.87
CA GLU A 62 -29.99 3.55 15.93
C GLU A 62 -28.82 2.74 15.34
N THR A 63 -27.85 2.40 16.18
CA THR A 63 -26.77 1.47 15.79
C THR A 63 -27.31 0.05 15.64
N CYS A 64 -26.79 -0.71 14.67
CA CYS A 64 -27.17 -2.12 14.49
C CYS A 64 -26.82 -2.95 15.73
N LEU A 65 -27.84 -3.48 16.43
CA LEU A 65 -27.68 -4.32 17.63
C LEU A 65 -27.75 -5.83 17.33
N ASP A 66 -28.38 -6.21 16.22
CA ASP A 66 -28.69 -7.62 15.89
C ASP A 66 -27.56 -8.34 15.12
N GLY A 67 -26.36 -7.76 15.11
CA GLY A 67 -25.19 -8.30 14.41
C GLY A 67 -25.16 -7.99 12.91
N TRP A 68 -24.26 -8.67 12.20
CA TRP A 68 -23.94 -8.39 10.79
C TRP A 68 -24.03 -9.64 9.94
N VAL A 69 -24.57 -9.49 8.73
CA VAL A 69 -24.57 -10.53 7.70
C VAL A 69 -23.55 -10.16 6.63
N TYR A 70 -22.58 -11.05 6.42
CA TYR A 70 -21.49 -10.85 5.48
C TYR A 70 -21.67 -11.73 4.25
N ASP A 71 -21.40 -11.17 3.07
CA ASP A 71 -21.23 -11.97 1.86
C ASP A 71 -19.86 -12.68 1.89
N GLN A 72 -19.89 -14.01 1.96
CA GLN A 72 -18.69 -14.87 2.05
C GLN A 72 -18.30 -15.46 0.68
N SER A 73 -18.94 -15.03 -0.41
CA SER A 73 -18.69 -15.56 -1.76
C SER A 73 -17.23 -15.45 -2.21
N SER A 74 -16.55 -14.36 -1.82
CA SER A 74 -15.18 -14.07 -2.24
C SER A 74 -14.14 -14.45 -1.18
N PHE A 75 -14.47 -14.27 0.11
CA PHE A 75 -13.57 -14.55 1.22
C PHE A 75 -14.35 -15.22 2.37
N PRO A 76 -14.05 -16.48 2.72
CA PRO A 76 -14.78 -17.20 3.75
C PRO A 76 -14.50 -16.69 5.17
N SER A 77 -13.34 -16.07 5.41
CA SER A 77 -12.98 -15.48 6.70
C SER A 77 -12.01 -14.32 6.51
N THR A 78 -12.33 -13.18 7.12
CA THR A 78 -11.47 -11.98 7.18
C THR A 78 -11.47 -11.42 8.59
N ILE A 79 -10.50 -10.58 8.94
CA ILE A 79 -10.45 -9.94 10.26
C ILE A 79 -11.72 -9.12 10.57
N VAL A 80 -12.41 -8.60 9.55
CA VAL A 80 -13.66 -7.86 9.69
C VAL A 80 -14.82 -8.78 10.08
N THR A 81 -14.88 -9.98 9.50
CA THR A 81 -15.95 -10.96 9.75
C THR A 81 -15.71 -11.78 11.01
N GLU A 82 -14.47 -11.89 11.48
CA GLU A 82 -14.13 -12.62 12.70
C GLU A 82 -14.37 -11.79 13.98
N TRP A 83 -14.22 -10.46 13.88
CA TRP A 83 -14.26 -9.54 15.01
C TRP A 83 -15.35 -8.46 14.88
N ASP A 84 -16.27 -8.59 13.92
CA ASP A 84 -17.37 -7.66 13.62
C ASP A 84 -16.94 -6.17 13.53
N LEU A 85 -15.76 -5.92 12.95
CA LEU A 85 -15.12 -4.59 12.87
C LEU A 85 -15.67 -3.76 11.70
N VAL A 86 -16.95 -3.40 11.72
CA VAL A 86 -17.58 -2.59 10.66
C VAL A 86 -17.51 -1.09 11.00
N CYS A 87 -18.15 -0.68 12.10
CA CYS A 87 -18.39 0.75 12.40
C CYS A 87 -17.33 1.37 13.28
N ASN A 88 -16.74 0.58 14.18
CA ASN A 88 -15.66 1.04 15.05
C ASN A 88 -14.33 1.23 14.28
N TYR A 89 -14.27 0.85 12.99
CA TYR A 89 -13.06 0.94 12.19
C TYR A 89 -12.88 2.31 11.51
N GLN A 90 -13.95 3.12 11.37
CA GLN A 90 -13.89 4.35 10.58
C GLN A 90 -12.97 5.42 11.18
N SER A 91 -12.90 5.53 12.52
CA SER A 91 -11.93 6.37 13.24
C SER A 91 -10.56 5.69 13.40
N GLN A 92 -10.51 4.35 13.44
CA GLN A 92 -9.29 3.58 13.65
C GLN A 92 -8.39 3.50 12.41
N LYS A 93 -8.96 3.53 11.20
CA LYS A 93 -8.19 3.61 9.94
C LYS A 93 -7.16 4.73 9.96
N SER A 94 -7.56 5.90 10.47
CA SER A 94 -6.68 7.07 10.57
C SER A 94 -5.52 6.80 11.52
N VAL A 95 -5.78 6.18 12.68
CA VAL A 95 -4.73 5.84 13.66
C VAL A 95 -3.73 4.83 13.10
N VAL A 96 -4.21 3.75 12.47
CA VAL A 96 -3.33 2.73 11.88
C VAL A 96 -2.48 3.32 10.75
N GLN A 97 -3.08 4.14 9.89
CA GLN A 97 -2.34 4.81 8.81
C GLN A 97 -1.32 5.80 9.37
N SER A 98 -1.66 6.58 10.39
CA SER A 98 -0.73 7.48 11.06
C SER A 98 0.42 6.73 11.72
N LEU A 99 0.15 5.62 12.43
CA LEU A 99 1.18 4.77 13.03
C LEU A 99 2.10 4.14 11.98
N PHE A 100 1.54 3.68 10.86
CA PHE A 100 2.32 3.15 9.76
C PHE A 100 3.25 4.20 9.16
N MET A 101 2.74 5.41 8.89
CA MET A 101 3.54 6.51 8.35
C MET A 101 4.63 6.98 9.33
N ALA A 102 4.30 7.06 10.62
CA ALA A 102 5.27 7.37 11.67
C ALA A 102 6.35 6.28 11.77
N GLY A 103 5.95 5.01 11.70
CA GLY A 103 6.86 3.86 11.70
C GLY A 103 7.82 3.88 10.51
N MET A 104 7.33 4.21 9.30
CA MET A 104 8.18 4.38 8.13
C MET A 104 9.18 5.54 8.29
N LEU A 105 8.75 6.66 8.88
CA LEU A 105 9.63 7.81 9.10
C LEU A 105 10.74 7.47 10.10
N VAL A 106 10.37 6.90 11.25
CA VAL A 106 11.34 6.50 12.28
C VAL A 106 12.26 5.40 11.76
N GLY A 107 11.71 4.38 11.09
CA GLY A 107 12.46 3.29 10.49
C GLY A 107 13.44 3.78 9.42
N GLY A 108 13.05 4.76 8.60
CA GLY A 108 13.92 5.39 7.61
C GLY A 108 15.06 6.19 8.23
N LEU A 109 14.80 6.95 9.31
CA LEU A 109 15.83 7.70 10.01
C LEU A 109 16.84 6.78 10.71
N ILE A 110 16.35 5.76 11.42
CA ILE A 110 17.21 4.78 12.10
C ILE A 110 17.97 3.94 11.08
N GLY A 111 17.27 3.42 10.06
CA GLY A 111 17.85 2.61 9.00
C GLY A 111 18.90 3.38 8.19
N GLY A 112 18.62 4.64 7.85
CA GLY A 112 19.57 5.53 7.18
C GLY A 112 20.80 5.81 8.04
N HIS A 113 20.62 6.21 9.29
CA HIS A 113 21.75 6.49 10.18
C HIS A 113 22.61 5.25 10.47
N LEU A 114 22.00 4.07 10.60
CA LEU A 114 22.73 2.82 10.72
C LEU A 114 23.42 2.46 9.40
N SER A 115 22.76 2.63 8.26
CA SER A 115 23.34 2.43 6.93
C SER A 115 24.60 3.28 6.77
N ASP A 116 24.54 4.57 7.06
CA ASP A 116 25.67 5.49 6.88
C ASP A 116 26.86 5.16 7.81
N ARG A 117 26.59 4.56 8.97
CA ARG A 117 27.63 4.20 9.95
C ARG A 117 28.22 2.81 9.74
N TRP A 118 27.43 1.87 9.24
CA TRP A 118 27.82 0.45 9.11
C TRP A 118 28.15 0.06 7.67
N LEU A 119 27.51 0.67 6.67
CA LEU A 119 27.93 0.55 5.28
C LEU A 119 29.13 1.46 5.10
N VAL A 120 30.32 0.89 5.31
CA VAL A 120 31.55 1.45 4.79
C VAL A 120 31.31 1.77 3.31
N GLU A 121 31.43 3.05 2.93
CA GLU A 121 31.31 3.44 1.53
C GLU A 121 32.18 2.51 0.69
N SER A 122 31.68 2.09 -0.48
CA SER A 122 32.43 1.13 -1.29
C SER A 122 33.84 1.66 -1.53
N ALA A 123 34.86 0.89 -1.16
CA ALA A 123 36.25 1.33 -1.30
C ALA A 123 36.54 1.81 -2.74
N ARG A 124 35.92 1.15 -3.72
CA ARG A 124 35.97 1.54 -5.13
C ARG A 124 35.46 2.96 -5.40
N TRP A 125 34.32 3.38 -4.81
CA TRP A 125 33.79 4.72 -5.00
C TRP A 125 34.69 5.80 -4.37
N LEU A 126 35.22 5.53 -3.16
CA LEU A 126 36.17 6.44 -2.49
C LEU A 126 37.44 6.63 -3.34
N ILE A 127 37.97 5.56 -3.91
CA ILE A 127 39.14 5.59 -4.80
C ILE A 127 38.85 6.39 -6.07
N ILE A 128 37.69 6.18 -6.71
CA ILE A 128 37.29 6.89 -7.93
C ILE A 128 37.07 8.40 -7.69
N ASN A 129 36.55 8.79 -6.52
CA ASN A 129 36.33 10.19 -6.14
C ASN A 129 37.57 10.90 -5.59
N ASN A 130 38.77 10.40 -5.89
CA ASN A 130 40.04 11.00 -5.50
C ASN A 130 40.28 11.03 -3.97
N LYS A 131 39.70 10.09 -3.22
CA LYS A 131 39.93 9.86 -1.78
C LYS A 131 40.51 8.44 -1.53
N PRO A 132 41.71 8.13 -2.05
CA PRO A 132 42.26 6.78 -1.98
C PRO A 132 42.63 6.34 -0.56
N GLU A 133 42.93 7.27 0.35
CA GLU A 133 43.28 7.00 1.75
C GLU A 133 42.10 6.37 2.52
N GLU A 134 40.91 7.00 2.44
CA GLU A 134 39.67 6.50 3.05
C GLU A 134 39.29 5.13 2.45
N GLY A 135 39.49 4.96 1.13
CA GLY A 135 39.25 3.68 0.44
C GLY A 135 40.19 2.56 0.88
N LEU A 136 41.46 2.86 1.15
CA LEU A 136 42.44 1.89 1.63
C LEU A 136 42.15 1.46 3.08
N GLU A 137 41.72 2.40 3.93
CA GLU A 137 41.25 2.09 5.29
C GLU A 137 40.02 1.17 5.27
N ALA A 138 39.06 1.45 4.40
CA ALA A 138 37.90 0.59 4.16
C ALA A 138 38.30 -0.84 3.76
N LEU A 139 39.24 -0.99 2.82
CA LEU A 139 39.75 -2.30 2.40
C LEU A 139 40.45 -3.05 3.53
N ARG A 140 41.25 -2.35 4.35
CA ARG A 140 41.90 -2.94 5.53
C ARG A 140 40.89 -3.44 6.56
N LYS A 141 39.81 -2.69 6.80
CA LYS A 141 38.74 -3.10 7.72
C LYS A 141 38.00 -4.36 7.25
N VAL A 142 37.74 -4.47 5.94
CA VAL A 142 37.15 -5.68 5.34
C VAL A 142 38.12 -6.85 5.41
N ALA A 143 39.40 -6.64 5.09
CA ALA A 143 40.43 -7.67 5.18
C ALA A 143 40.56 -8.20 6.62
N TYR A 144 40.50 -7.33 7.63
CA TYR A 144 40.48 -7.70 9.04
C TYR A 144 39.24 -8.53 9.40
N THR A 145 38.05 -8.11 8.95
CA THR A 145 36.79 -8.84 9.17
C THR A 145 36.84 -10.25 8.57
N ASN A 146 37.52 -10.39 7.43
CA ASN A 146 37.72 -11.66 6.73
C ASN A 146 38.90 -12.48 7.28
N GLY A 147 39.54 -12.07 8.38
CA GLY A 147 40.63 -12.80 9.03
C GLY A 147 41.97 -12.74 8.31
N MET A 148 42.16 -11.81 7.37
CA MET A 148 43.42 -11.63 6.64
C MET A 148 44.43 -10.82 7.48
N GLN A 149 45.29 -11.52 8.22
CA GLN A 149 46.22 -10.91 9.17
C GLN A 149 47.43 -10.22 8.52
N ASN A 150 47.76 -10.54 7.25
CA ASN A 150 48.90 -9.96 6.51
C ASN A 150 48.47 -8.90 5.48
N ALA A 151 47.24 -8.39 5.58
CA ALA A 151 46.69 -7.47 4.60
C ALA A 151 47.38 -6.09 4.60
N GLY A 152 47.99 -5.69 5.73
CA GLY A 152 48.67 -4.41 5.87
C GLY A 152 49.83 -4.21 4.89
N ASP A 153 50.59 -5.27 4.63
CA ASP A 153 51.77 -5.24 3.75
C ASP A 153 51.39 -5.35 2.26
N ALA A 154 50.28 -6.02 1.96
CA ALA A 154 49.76 -6.18 0.60
C ALA A 154 48.95 -4.96 0.13
N LEU A 155 48.26 -4.27 1.04
CA LEU A 155 47.47 -3.07 0.76
C LEU A 155 48.27 -1.80 1.08
N THR A 156 49.10 -1.41 0.11
CA THR A 156 49.83 -0.13 0.08
C THR A 156 49.17 0.87 -0.87
N MET A 157 49.39 2.17 -0.63
CA MET A 157 48.84 3.23 -1.50
C MET A 157 49.36 3.14 -2.93
N GLU A 158 50.62 2.74 -3.11
CA GLU A 158 51.25 2.57 -4.42
C GLU A 158 50.64 1.39 -5.18
N GLY A 159 50.50 0.22 -4.52
CA GLY A 159 49.87 -0.96 -5.11
C GLY A 159 48.39 -0.74 -5.44
N LEU A 160 47.68 -0.01 -4.57
CA LEU A 160 46.29 0.37 -4.81
C LEU A 160 46.17 1.29 -6.02
N ARG A 161 47.01 2.32 -6.12
CA ARG A 161 47.00 3.27 -7.24
C ARG A 161 47.37 2.59 -8.55
N SER A 162 48.38 1.73 -8.57
CA SER A 162 48.76 0.99 -9.78
C SER A 162 47.67 0.03 -10.24
N SER A 163 46.99 -0.63 -9.30
CA SER A 163 45.91 -1.57 -9.63
C SER A 163 44.64 -0.86 -10.11
N MET A 164 44.43 0.40 -9.72
CA MET A 164 43.19 1.14 -9.99
C MET A 164 43.34 2.20 -11.08
N GLN A 165 44.54 2.40 -11.64
CA GLN A 165 44.81 3.43 -12.64
C GLN A 165 43.88 3.29 -13.86
N ASP A 166 43.78 2.10 -14.43
CA ASP A 166 42.94 1.83 -15.61
C ASP A 166 41.44 2.06 -15.31
N GLU A 167 41.00 1.67 -14.11
CA GLU A 167 39.61 1.85 -13.65
C GLU A 167 39.28 3.31 -13.33
N LEU A 168 40.25 4.08 -12.81
CA LEU A 168 40.12 5.51 -12.53
C LEU A 168 40.01 6.30 -13.82
N GLU A 169 40.87 6.00 -14.80
CA GLU A 169 40.82 6.62 -16.13
C GLU A 169 39.50 6.32 -16.83
N ALA A 170 39.05 5.06 -16.80
CA ALA A 170 37.75 4.67 -17.34
C ALA A 170 36.58 5.38 -16.63
N ALA A 171 36.63 5.53 -15.30
CA ALA A 171 35.57 6.18 -14.54
C ALA A 171 35.52 7.71 -14.72
N GLN A 172 36.65 8.35 -15.00
CA GLN A 172 36.71 9.79 -15.30
C GLN A 172 36.31 10.12 -16.75
N THR A 173 36.16 9.11 -17.61
CA THR A 173 35.63 9.34 -18.96
C THR A 173 34.21 9.93 -18.86
N LYS A 174 33.98 11.05 -19.56
CA LYS A 174 32.67 11.71 -19.59
C LYS A 174 31.68 10.81 -20.32
N VAL A 175 30.87 10.08 -19.55
CA VAL A 175 29.75 9.31 -20.09
C VAL A 175 28.60 10.26 -20.40
N THR A 176 28.07 10.19 -21.62
CA THR A 176 26.91 10.96 -22.04
C THR A 176 25.65 10.09 -22.11
N ILE A 177 24.47 10.72 -22.02
CA ILE A 177 23.19 10.01 -22.21
C ILE A 177 23.13 9.31 -23.57
N TRP A 178 23.81 9.87 -24.58
CA TRP A 178 23.88 9.28 -25.91
C TRP A 178 24.63 7.93 -25.94
N ASP A 179 25.64 7.76 -25.09
CA ASP A 179 26.39 6.49 -24.96
C ASP A 179 25.50 5.34 -24.48
N LEU A 180 24.43 5.65 -23.73
CA LEU A 180 23.44 4.67 -23.28
C LEU A 180 22.72 3.99 -24.46
N PHE A 181 22.55 4.72 -25.57
CA PHE A 181 21.86 4.25 -26.77
C PHE A 181 22.83 3.78 -27.86
N HIS A 182 24.06 4.29 -27.85
CA HIS A 182 25.06 3.97 -28.88
C HIS A 182 25.86 2.71 -28.56
N THR A 183 26.20 2.46 -27.29
CA THR A 183 26.91 1.24 -26.90
C THR A 183 25.93 0.05 -26.86
N PRO A 184 26.15 -1.02 -27.66
CA PRO A 184 25.16 -2.09 -27.83
C PRO A 184 24.83 -2.85 -26.54
N ILE A 185 25.79 -2.95 -25.62
CA ILE A 185 25.62 -3.59 -24.30
C ILE A 185 24.77 -2.72 -23.37
N LEU A 186 25.05 -1.42 -23.30
CA LEU A 186 24.30 -0.48 -22.46
C LEU A 186 22.87 -0.31 -22.97
N ARG A 187 22.68 -0.29 -24.29
CA ARG A 187 21.36 -0.28 -24.91
C ARG A 187 20.52 -1.49 -24.50
N LYS A 188 21.09 -2.70 -24.56
CA LYS A 188 20.38 -3.93 -24.17
C LYS A 188 19.95 -3.89 -22.71
N ARG A 189 20.85 -3.48 -21.81
CA ARG A 189 20.54 -3.35 -20.36
C ARG A 189 19.45 -2.30 -20.11
N THR A 190 19.54 -1.15 -20.78
CA THR A 190 18.55 -0.07 -20.69
C THR A 190 17.18 -0.54 -21.18
N CYS A 191 17.10 -1.22 -22.32
CA CYS A 191 15.85 -1.78 -22.83
C CYS A 191 15.22 -2.81 -21.89
N ILE A 192 16.03 -3.68 -21.28
CA ILE A 192 15.53 -4.67 -20.31
C ILE A 192 14.94 -3.96 -19.08
N LEU A 193 15.65 -2.97 -18.53
CA LEU A 193 15.17 -2.22 -17.36
C LEU A 193 13.85 -1.48 -17.65
N LEU A 194 13.73 -0.87 -18.83
CA LEU A 194 12.49 -0.20 -19.25
C LEU A 194 11.34 -1.19 -19.44
N PHE A 195 11.62 -2.38 -20.00
CA PHE A 195 10.63 -3.44 -20.16
C PHE A 195 10.13 -3.96 -18.80
N VAL A 196 11.04 -4.31 -17.89
CA VAL A 196 10.71 -4.76 -16.53
C VAL A 196 9.93 -3.69 -15.76
N SER A 197 10.34 -2.42 -15.87
CA SER A 197 9.64 -1.30 -15.21
C SER A 197 8.22 -1.09 -15.74
N LYS A 198 7.98 -1.36 -17.04
CA LYS A 198 6.65 -1.31 -17.63
C LYS A 198 5.77 -2.47 -17.17
N GLU A 199 6.31 -3.69 -17.13
CA GLU A 199 5.57 -4.87 -16.65
C GLU A 199 5.22 -4.76 -15.15
N LEU A 200 6.13 -4.27 -14.31
CA LEU A 200 5.86 -4.03 -12.88
C LEU A 200 4.76 -2.99 -12.63
N LYS A 201 4.61 -1.99 -13.51
CA LYS A 201 3.50 -1.02 -13.44
C LYS A 201 2.17 -1.58 -13.92
N LYS A 202 2.17 -2.66 -14.69
CA LYS A 202 0.95 -3.29 -15.22
C LYS A 202 0.36 -4.33 -14.27
N GLY A 203 1.17 -4.84 -13.33
CA GLY A 203 0.76 -5.82 -12.31
C GLY A 203 0.34 -5.23 -10.96
N LYS A 204 0.23 -3.90 -10.84
CA LYS A 204 -0.36 -3.18 -9.70
C LYS A 204 -1.62 -2.46 -10.18
#